data_AF-A0A6S7JSI7-F1
#
_entry.id   AF-A0A6S7JSI7-F1
#
_cell.length_a   1.000
_cell.length_b   1.000
_cell.length_c   1.000
_cell.angle_alpha   90.00
_cell.angle_beta   90.00
_cell.angle_gamma   90.00
#
_symmetry.space_group_name_H-M   'P 1'
#
loop_
_entity.id
_entity.type
_entity.pdbx_description
1 polymer ?
#
loop_
_entity_poly.entity_id
_entity_poly.type
_entity_poly.pdbx_seq_one_letter_code
_entity_poly.pdbx_strand_id
1 'polypeptide(L)'
;MNWLLYYKSSPLEHHYLHILWNPAVGLVPAFRLPERLVPVSFDVIGQSHQLFHITSFIASKYQFEAVIKDCLLKRGQINTDVVSALSVEAILLVVFTDLVILCYFSIKLYKSTDKEEKLNYNKMD
;
A
#
# COMPACT_ATOMS: atom_id res chain seq x y z
N MET A 1 21.24 -6.92 -24.23
CA MET A 1 19.88 -7.08 -24.79
C MET A 1 18.79 -6.40 -23.94
N ASN A 2 18.77 -6.57 -22.60
CA ASN A 2 17.70 -6.03 -21.74
C ASN A 2 17.57 -4.49 -21.68
N TRP A 3 18.68 -3.76 -21.80
CA TRP A 3 18.66 -2.29 -21.71
C TRP A 3 17.90 -1.60 -22.85
N LEU A 4 17.94 -2.16 -24.06
CA LEU A 4 17.20 -1.63 -25.23
C LEU A 4 15.70 -1.91 -25.12
N LEU A 5 15.32 -3.06 -24.55
CA LEU A 5 13.91 -3.39 -24.27
C LEU A 5 13.35 -2.51 -23.13
N TYR A 6 14.17 -2.23 -22.12
CA TYR A 6 13.81 -1.34 -21.01
C TYR A 6 13.42 0.07 -21.49
N TYR A 7 14.17 0.62 -22.45
CA TYR A 7 13.86 1.93 -23.04
C TYR A 7 12.67 1.90 -24.01
N LYS A 8 12.40 0.76 -24.64
CA LYS A 8 11.25 0.58 -25.56
C LYS A 8 9.90 0.50 -24.83
N SER A 9 9.90 -0.03 -23.60
CA SER A 9 8.68 -0.19 -22.81
C SER A 9 8.10 1.15 -22.33
N SER A 10 6.81 1.35 -22.58
CA SER A 10 6.15 2.65 -22.36
C SER A 10 5.98 2.97 -20.87
N PRO A 11 5.96 4.25 -20.46
CA PRO A 11 5.62 4.64 -19.08
C PRO A 11 4.25 4.10 -18.65
N LEU A 12 3.31 4.04 -19.60
CA LEU A 12 1.95 3.56 -19.41
C LEU A 12 1.91 2.08 -18.97
N GLU A 13 2.74 1.21 -19.56
CA GLU A 13 2.84 -0.20 -19.13
C GLU A 13 3.24 -0.32 -17.66
N HIS A 14 4.14 0.54 -17.18
CA HIS A 14 4.63 0.51 -15.80
C HIS A 14 3.56 1.02 -14.83
N HIS A 15 2.77 2.03 -15.25
CA HIS A 15 1.59 2.47 -14.51
C HIS A 15 0.52 1.38 -14.39
N TYR A 16 0.23 0.64 -15.47
CA TYR A 16 -0.72 -0.48 -15.40
C TYR A 16 -0.24 -1.60 -14.49
N LEU A 17 1.05 -1.95 -14.53
CA LEU A 17 1.62 -2.94 -13.63
C LEU A 17 1.57 -2.48 -12.17
N HIS A 18 1.90 -1.21 -11.90
CA HIS A 18 1.74 -0.65 -10.56
C HIS A 18 0.29 -0.71 -10.08
N ILE A 19 -0.69 -0.27 -10.90
CA ILE A 19 -2.12 -0.31 -10.56
C ILE A 19 -2.60 -1.75 -10.32
N LEU A 20 -2.05 -2.73 -11.04
CA LEU A 20 -2.37 -4.15 -10.83
C LEU A 20 -1.80 -4.69 -9.51
N TRP A 21 -0.55 -4.33 -9.16
CA TRP A 21 0.12 -4.82 -7.96
C TRP A 21 -0.31 -4.11 -6.68
N ASN A 22 -0.76 -2.86 -6.76
CA ASN A 22 -1.10 -2.04 -5.59
C ASN A 22 -2.27 -2.63 -4.75
N PRO A 23 -3.37 -3.16 -5.32
CA PRO A 23 -4.39 -3.87 -4.55
C PRO A 23 -3.85 -5.12 -3.84
N ALA A 24 -2.89 -5.83 -4.45
CA ALA A 24 -2.32 -7.04 -3.86
C ALA A 24 -1.59 -6.73 -2.53
N VAL A 25 -0.98 -5.55 -2.41
CA VAL A 25 -0.34 -5.07 -1.17
C VAL A 25 -1.33 -5.04 0.00
N GLY A 26 -2.56 -4.57 -0.22
CA GLY A 26 -3.57 -4.50 0.84
C GLY A 26 -4.32 -5.82 1.05
N LEU A 27 -4.70 -6.50 -0.04
CA LEU A 27 -5.59 -7.66 0.02
C LEU A 27 -4.89 -8.90 0.60
N VAL A 28 -3.63 -9.15 0.26
CA VAL A 28 -2.88 -10.32 0.73
C VAL A 28 -2.79 -10.39 2.27
N PRO A 29 -2.33 -9.34 2.97
CA PRO A 29 -2.29 -9.34 4.44
C PRO A 29 -3.69 -9.21 5.07
N ALA A 30 -4.62 -8.44 4.48
CA ALA A 30 -5.95 -8.24 5.04
C ALA A 30 -6.77 -9.54 5.07
N PHE A 31 -6.70 -10.34 4.00
CA PHE A 31 -7.41 -11.61 3.89
C PHE A 31 -6.62 -12.80 4.42
N ARG A 32 -5.35 -12.59 4.84
CA ARG A 32 -4.45 -13.66 5.27
C ARG A 32 -4.35 -14.76 4.20
N LEU A 33 -4.09 -14.32 2.97
CA LEU A 33 -3.83 -15.22 1.84
C LEU A 33 -2.31 -15.49 1.85
N PRO A 34 -1.80 -16.72 1.92
CA PRO A 34 -2.37 -18.04 1.60
C PRO A 34 -2.62 -18.97 2.81
N GLU A 35 -2.27 -18.50 4.01
CA GLU A 35 -2.45 -19.19 5.31
C GLU A 35 -3.91 -19.55 5.61
N ARG A 36 -4.88 -18.85 5.02
CA ARG A 36 -6.31 -19.20 5.06
C ARG A 36 -6.74 -20.28 4.04
N LEU A 37 -5.96 -20.50 2.98
CA LEU A 37 -6.27 -21.47 1.91
C LEU A 37 -5.63 -22.84 2.16
N VAL A 38 -4.45 -22.89 2.79
CA VAL A 38 -3.82 -24.14 3.21
C VAL A 38 -3.17 -23.93 4.58
N PRO A 39 -3.92 -24.10 5.69
CA PRO A 39 -3.35 -24.02 7.02
C PRO A 39 -2.23 -25.07 7.15
N VAL A 40 -1.13 -24.74 7.83
CA VAL A 40 0.10 -25.55 8.04
C VAL A 40 1.18 -25.46 6.94
N SER A 41 0.84 -25.23 5.66
CA SER A 41 1.88 -25.20 4.59
C SER A 41 2.70 -23.91 4.53
N PHE A 42 2.19 -22.81 5.10
CA PHE A 42 2.75 -21.46 4.93
C PHE A 42 3.32 -20.86 6.24
N ASP A 43 3.62 -21.69 7.24
CA ASP A 43 4.12 -21.21 8.56
C ASP A 43 5.58 -20.70 8.51
N VAL A 44 6.38 -21.08 7.50
CA VAL A 44 7.81 -20.72 7.39
C VAL A 44 8.13 -19.90 6.13
N ILE A 45 7.54 -20.26 4.98
CA ILE A 45 7.75 -19.61 3.69
C ILE A 45 6.39 -19.29 3.08
N GLY A 46 6.19 -18.06 2.61
CA GLY A 46 4.95 -17.62 1.96
C GLY A 46 3.87 -17.13 2.92
N GLN A 47 4.24 -16.75 4.15
CA GLN A 47 3.34 -16.05 5.06
C GLN A 47 2.79 -14.77 4.40
N SER A 48 1.55 -14.39 4.72
CA SER A 48 0.92 -13.18 4.17
C SER A 48 1.78 -11.92 4.37
N HIS A 49 2.55 -11.85 5.47
CA HIS A 49 3.51 -10.79 5.74
C HIS A 49 4.73 -10.80 4.79
N GLN A 50 5.25 -11.99 4.44
CA GLN A 50 6.34 -12.10 3.47
C GLN A 50 5.86 -11.72 2.07
N LEU A 51 4.67 -12.17 1.68
CA LEU A 51 4.05 -11.77 0.42
C LEU A 51 3.76 -10.28 0.37
N PHE A 52 3.31 -9.67 1.48
CA PHE A 52 3.15 -8.22 1.60
C PHE A 52 4.45 -7.48 1.23
N HIS A 53 5.60 -7.90 1.77
CA HIS A 53 6.89 -7.28 1.42
C HIS A 53 7.23 -7.44 -0.05
N ILE A 54 7.00 -8.63 -0.62
CA ILE A 54 7.27 -8.91 -2.04
C ILE A 54 6.36 -8.06 -2.95
N THR A 55 5.05 -8.05 -2.70
CA THR A 55 4.09 -7.27 -3.48
C THR A 55 4.35 -5.77 -3.35
N SER A 56 4.72 -5.30 -2.16
CA SER A 56 5.04 -3.89 -1.91
C SER A 56 6.31 -3.47 -2.64
N PHE A 57 7.32 -4.33 -2.66
CA PHE A 57 8.54 -4.11 -3.42
C PHE A 57 8.27 -4.04 -4.93
N ILE A 58 7.48 -4.98 -5.46
CA ILE A 58 7.13 -5.02 -6.90
C ILE A 58 6.31 -3.79 -7.31
N ALA A 59 5.29 -3.43 -6.53
CA ALA A 59 4.49 -2.23 -6.77
C ALA A 59 5.37 -0.97 -6.77
N SER A 60 6.20 -0.80 -5.73
CA SER A 60 7.11 0.35 -5.62
C SER A 60 8.11 0.42 -6.77
N LYS A 61 8.65 -0.72 -7.20
CA LYS A 61 9.55 -0.79 -8.37
C LYS A 61 8.85 -0.21 -9.61
N TYR A 62 7.66 -0.70 -9.95
CA TYR A 62 6.92 -0.21 -11.12
C TYR A 62 6.49 1.24 -10.98
N GLN A 63 6.14 1.68 -9.77
CA GLN A 63 5.86 3.08 -9.47
C GLN A 63 7.07 3.97 -9.78
N PHE A 64 8.25 3.63 -9.26
CA PHE A 64 9.47 4.40 -9.50
C PHE A 64 9.88 4.38 -10.98
N GLU A 65 9.84 3.21 -11.64
CA GLU A 65 10.17 3.10 -13.06
C GLU A 65 9.22 3.92 -13.95
N ALA A 66 7.91 3.94 -13.63
CA ALA A 66 6.92 4.74 -14.35
C ALA A 66 7.20 6.25 -14.19
N VAL A 67 7.45 6.70 -12.97
CA VAL A 67 7.74 8.11 -12.66
C VAL A 67 9.03 8.57 -13.33
N ILE A 68 10.12 7.78 -13.25
CA ILE A 68 11.39 8.12 -13.89
C ILE A 68 11.19 8.26 -15.41
N LYS A 69 10.44 7.34 -16.03
CA LYS A 69 10.16 7.39 -17.47
C LYS A 69 9.31 8.60 -17.85
N ASP A 70 8.31 8.95 -17.05
CA ASP A 70 7.51 10.17 -17.26
C ASP A 70 8.37 11.43 -17.14
N CYS A 71 9.26 11.49 -16.15
CA CYS A 71 10.20 12.60 -15.99
C CYS A 71 11.16 12.72 -17.17
N LEU A 72 11.65 11.60 -17.71
CA LEU A 72 12.52 11.59 -18.88
C LEU A 72 11.77 11.98 -20.16
N LEU A 73 10.54 11.49 -20.36
CA LEU A 73 9.72 11.76 -21.54
C LEU A 73 9.27 13.23 -21.59
N LYS A 74 8.88 13.78 -20.43
CA LYS A 74 8.35 15.15 -20.32
C LYS A 74 9.43 16.18 -19.99
N ARG A 75 10.71 15.81 -20.04
CA ARG A 75 11.85 16.69 -19.71
C ARG A 75 11.83 17.93 -20.62
N GLY A 76 11.37 19.07 -20.08
CA GLY A 76 11.25 20.35 -20.80
C GLY A 76 9.82 20.76 -21.20
N GLN A 77 8.81 19.94 -20.90
CA GLN A 77 7.39 20.23 -21.18
C GLN A 77 6.51 20.30 -19.91
N ILE A 78 7.13 20.19 -18.72
CA ILE A 78 6.42 20.18 -17.44
C ILE A 78 6.24 21.61 -16.95
N ASN A 79 4.98 22.02 -16.78
CA ASN A 79 4.66 23.22 -16.03
C ASN A 79 4.78 22.89 -14.53
N THR A 80 5.88 23.31 -13.91
CA THR A 80 6.27 22.91 -12.55
C THR A 80 5.26 23.33 -11.49
N ASP A 81 4.56 24.43 -11.73
CA ASP A 81 3.65 25.04 -10.74
C ASP A 81 2.37 24.20 -10.56
N VAL A 82 1.79 23.73 -11.66
CA VAL A 82 0.55 22.92 -11.64
C VAL A 82 0.80 21.52 -11.10
N VAL A 83 1.92 20.90 -11.48
CA VAL A 83 2.29 19.55 -10.99
C VAL A 83 2.63 19.58 -9.51
N SER A 84 3.30 20.63 -9.03
CA SER A 84 3.59 20.82 -7.61
C SER A 84 2.31 20.94 -6.78
N ALA A 85 1.34 21.75 -7.21
CA ALA A 85 0.09 21.92 -6.48
C ALA A 85 -0.70 20.60 -6.32
N LEU A 86 -0.90 19.87 -7.43
CA LEU A 86 -1.61 18.59 -7.40
C LEU A 86 -0.90 17.54 -6.53
N SER A 87 0.44 17.55 -6.52
CA SER A 87 1.22 16.64 -5.67
C SER A 87 1.06 16.94 -4.18
N VAL A 88 1.03 18.22 -3.79
CA VAL A 88 0.83 18.64 -2.39
C VAL A 88 -0.58 18.28 -1.91
N GLU A 89 -1.60 18.55 -2.73
CA GLU A 89 -2.98 18.17 -2.43
C GLU A 89 -3.15 16.66 -2.27
N ALA A 90 -2.54 15.86 -3.16
CA ALA A 90 -2.57 14.41 -3.06
C ALA A 90 -1.90 13.90 -1.77
N ILE A 91 -0.74 14.46 -1.39
CA ILE A 91 -0.05 14.11 -0.14
C ILE A 91 -0.92 14.47 1.07
N LEU A 92 -1.51 15.67 1.09
CA LEU A 92 -2.38 16.11 2.18
C LEU A 92 -3.61 15.21 2.31
N LEU A 93 -4.21 14.80 1.20
CA LEU A 93 -5.36 13.89 1.19
C LEU A 93 -4.99 12.51 1.73
N VAL A 94 -3.82 11.97 1.35
CA VAL A 94 -3.32 10.70 1.88
C VAL A 94 -3.10 10.80 3.40
N VAL A 95 -2.36 11.81 3.86
CA VAL A 95 -2.08 12.03 5.29
C VAL A 95 -3.38 12.20 6.08
N PHE A 96 -4.32 12.99 5.57
CA PHE A 96 -5.62 13.19 6.21
C PHE A 96 -6.39 11.86 6.32
N THR A 97 -6.43 11.06 5.25
CA THR A 97 -7.10 9.76 5.24
C THR A 97 -6.48 8.80 6.25
N ASP A 98 -5.15 8.74 6.31
CA ASP A 98 -4.43 7.89 7.26
C ASP A 98 -4.69 8.31 8.72
N LEU A 99 -4.73 9.62 8.99
CA LEU A 99 -5.09 10.15 10.31
C LEU A 99 -6.52 9.79 10.70
N VAL A 100 -7.48 9.89 9.78
CA VAL A 100 -8.88 9.51 10.04
C VAL A 100 -8.98 8.01 10.38
N ILE A 101 -8.29 7.16 9.61
CA ILE A 101 -8.27 5.71 9.85
C ILE A 101 -7.64 5.40 11.22
N LEU A 102 -6.48 6.00 11.52
CA LEU A 102 -5.77 5.81 12.78
C LEU A 102 -6.63 6.25 13.98
N CYS A 103 -7.24 7.43 13.91
CA CYS A 103 -8.13 7.94 14.96
C CYS A 103 -9.36 7.03 15.15
N TYR A 104 -9.99 6.60 14.05
CA TYR A 104 -11.14 5.70 14.10
C TYR A 104 -10.82 4.39 14.84
N PHE A 105 -9.74 3.71 14.44
CA PHE A 105 -9.34 2.44 15.06
C PHE A 105 -8.85 2.63 16.50
N SER A 106 -8.15 3.71 16.80
CA SER A 106 -7.69 4.02 18.17
C SER A 106 -8.85 4.22 19.13
N ILE A 107 -9.87 4.99 18.73
CA ILE A 107 -11.08 5.21 19.54
C ILE A 107 -11.86 3.91 19.71
N LYS A 108 -11.98 3.12 18.63
CA LYS A 108 -12.68 1.82 18.68
C LYS A 108 -11.99 0.85 19.63
N LEU A 109 -10.65 0.79 19.62
CA LEU A 109 -9.86 -0.07 20.50
C LEU A 109 -10.00 0.38 21.96
N TYR A 110 -9.83 1.69 22.24
CA TYR A 110 -9.97 2.24 23.59
C TYR A 110 -11.35 1.93 24.21
N LYS A 111 -12.43 2.09 23.42
CA LYS A 111 -13.80 1.77 23.88
C LYS A 111 -14.03 0.27 24.10
N SER A 112 -13.30 -0.61 23.41
CA SER A 112 -13.41 -2.05 23.62
C SER A 112 -12.77 -2.45 24.95
N THR A 113 -11.57 -1.92 25.22
CA THR A 113 -10.85 -2.18 26.47
C THR A 113 -11.61 -1.70 27.70
N ASP A 114 -12.16 -0.48 27.70
CA ASP A 114 -12.96 0.06 28.82
C ASP A 114 -14.22 -0.77 29.11
N LYS A 115 -14.85 -1.33 28.06
CA LYS A 115 -16.00 -2.23 28.22
C LYS A 115 -15.61 -3.55 28.86
N GLU A 116 -14.50 -4.16 28.45
CA GLU A 116 -13.99 -5.40 29.03
C GLU A 116 -13.60 -5.21 30.51
N GLU A 117 -12.97 -4.10 30.86
CA GLU A 117 -12.59 -3.78 32.24
C GLU A 117 -13.83 -3.66 33.16
N LYS A 118 -14.87 -2.94 32.72
CA LYS A 118 -16.14 -2.81 33.46
C LYS A 118 -16.89 -4.15 33.61
N LEU A 119 -16.85 -5.01 32.58
CA LEU A 119 -17.47 -6.33 32.63
C LEU A 119 -16.76 -7.27 33.61
N ASN A 120 -15.45 -7.18 33.74
CA ASN A 120 -14.69 -7.98 34.69
C ASN A 120 -14.88 -7.51 36.14
N TYR A 121 -15.00 -6.19 36.38
CA TYR A 121 -15.29 -5.64 37.71
C TYR A 121 -16.64 -6.14 38.24
N ASN A 122 -17.70 -6.07 37.42
CA ASN A 122 -19.04 -6.52 37.81
C ASN A 122 -19.20 -8.04 38.01
N LYS A 123 -18.18 -8.86 37.69
CA LYS A 123 -18.19 -10.33 37.95
C LYS A 123 -17.52 -10.72 39.27
N MET A 124 -16.81 -9.79 39.90
CA MET A 124 -16.12 -10.01 41.18
C MET A 124 -16.99 -9.66 42.39
N ASP A 125 -18.10 -8.95 42.16
CA ASP A 125 -19.17 -8.64 43.13
C ASP A 125 -20.31 -9.69 43.05
#